data_AF-A0A6V8E5E1-F1
#
_entry.id   AF-A0A6V8E5E1-F1
#
_cell.length_a   1.000
_cell.length_b   1.000
_cell.length_c   1.000
_cell.angle_alpha   90.00
_cell.angle_beta   90.00
_cell.angle_gamma   90.00
#
_symmetry.space_group_name_H-M   'P 1'
#
loop_
_entity.id
_entity.type
_entity.pdbx_description
1 polymer ?
#
loop_
_entity_poly.entity_id
_entity_poly.type
_entity_poly.pdbx_seq_one_letter_code
_entity_poly.pdbx_strand_id
1 'polypeptide(L)'
;MRWRAATVLGVLLVALMTAPQFTAAPGGIGAAGNQGCTCHGGASPDTTVLVDGLPGAYNASETYTFTVTVQNDVMELNEVDWNGRAGGYRILVSHGEVSAVPESNGQIIDAGLSHTEEANTVRSWTFEWTAPAADDLNVEMTVYGNAVNGGNGAGGDHWNMATAAIPGINAGAVAASASALVIFVTSIGLAAGLIFTGILWVFYRSSPETFTMERFWGFLKPWLTTTDHKEVGIMYFLFGFFFFLVGGLLALLFRVQLALPENDFLTYDEYNSFFTLHGTTMIFLAAMPMIAGFMNYVLPLQIGAKDLAFPRINAMGLWLLVFSAPLIFTGIFSGEGADITWVMYPPYSSLT
;
A
#
# COMPACT_ATOMS: atom_id res chain seq x y z
N MET A 1 35.16 -24.54 -3.49
CA MET A 1 34.73 -23.12 -3.54
C MET A 1 34.39 -22.65 -4.97
N ARG A 2 35.22 -22.94 -5.99
CA ARG A 2 34.99 -22.51 -7.39
C ARG A 2 33.73 -23.05 -8.07
N TRP A 3 33.37 -24.31 -7.81
CA TRP A 3 32.17 -24.92 -8.41
C TRP A 3 30.86 -24.35 -7.88
N ARG A 4 30.79 -24.01 -6.58
CA ARG A 4 29.59 -23.40 -5.95
C ARG A 4 29.36 -21.97 -6.42
N ALA A 5 30.42 -21.19 -6.60
CA ALA A 5 30.34 -19.86 -7.19
C ALA A 5 29.85 -19.93 -8.64
N ALA A 6 30.34 -20.90 -9.45
CA ALA A 6 29.90 -21.08 -10.83
C ALA A 6 28.44 -21.56 -10.93
N THR A 7 27.94 -22.38 -9.99
CA THR A 7 26.53 -22.78 -9.96
C THR A 7 25.63 -21.63 -9.55
N VAL A 8 26.02 -20.84 -8.55
CA VAL A 8 25.27 -19.64 -8.14
C VAL A 8 25.24 -18.60 -9.27
N LEU A 9 26.37 -18.38 -9.97
CA LEU A 9 26.42 -17.49 -11.12
C LEU A 9 25.58 -18.02 -12.30
N GLY A 10 25.59 -19.33 -12.53
CA GLY A 10 24.78 -19.98 -13.56
C GLY A 10 23.28 -19.89 -13.28
N VAL A 11 22.86 -20.08 -12.02
CA VAL A 11 21.47 -19.91 -11.59
C VAL A 11 21.04 -18.44 -11.69
N LEU A 12 21.90 -17.50 -11.30
CA LEU A 12 21.65 -16.06 -11.47
C LEU A 12 21.52 -15.66 -12.95
N LEU A 13 22.37 -16.19 -13.83
CA LEU A 13 22.31 -15.94 -15.26
C LEU A 13 21.05 -16.53 -15.91
N VAL A 14 20.64 -17.74 -15.50
CA VAL A 14 19.38 -18.33 -15.95
C VAL A 14 18.18 -17.54 -15.41
N ALA A 15 18.21 -17.11 -14.14
CA ALA A 15 17.16 -16.27 -13.55
C ALA A 15 17.05 -14.89 -14.21
N LEU A 16 18.18 -14.31 -14.64
CA LEU A 16 18.23 -13.07 -15.43
C LEU A 16 17.74 -13.27 -16.88
N MET A 17 17.89 -14.47 -17.44
CA MET A 17 17.37 -14.83 -18.76
C MET A 17 15.88 -15.22 -18.74
N THR A 18 15.30 -15.49 -17.58
CA THR A 18 13.85 -15.75 -17.39
C THR A 18 13.06 -14.51 -16.97
N ALA A 19 13.66 -13.31 -17.02
CA ALA A 19 12.91 -12.07 -16.83
C ALA A 19 11.76 -12.02 -17.86
N PRO A 20 10.50 -11.78 -17.44
CA PRO A 20 9.39 -11.69 -18.37
C PRO A 20 9.68 -10.59 -19.40
N GLN A 21 9.78 -10.99 -20.66
CA GLN A 21 9.85 -10.03 -21.76
C GLN A 21 8.43 -9.54 -22.01
N PHE A 22 8.09 -8.38 -21.47
CA PHE A 22 6.81 -7.74 -21.73
C PHE A 22 6.76 -7.27 -23.17
N THR A 23 5.82 -7.80 -23.93
CA THR A 23 5.49 -7.31 -25.26
C THR A 23 4.65 -6.05 -25.12
N ALA A 24 5.02 -4.98 -25.81
CA ALA A 24 4.17 -3.80 -25.92
C ALA A 24 2.78 -4.23 -26.43
N ALA A 25 1.72 -3.69 -25.81
CA ALA A 25 0.34 -3.98 -26.14
C ALA A 25 -0.30 -2.73 -26.79
N PRO A 26 0.07 -2.41 -28.04
CA PRO A 26 -0.37 -1.16 -28.70
C PRO A 26 -1.89 -1.10 -28.90
N GLY A 27 -2.55 -2.25 -28.91
CA GLY A 27 -4.00 -2.38 -28.96
C GLY A 27 -4.67 -2.43 -27.58
N GLY A 28 -4.03 -1.99 -26.50
CA GLY A 28 -4.65 -1.99 -25.18
C GLY A 28 -4.42 -3.24 -24.35
N ILE A 29 -4.83 -3.16 -23.08
CA ILE A 29 -4.58 -4.16 -22.05
C ILE A 29 -5.90 -4.60 -21.42
N GLY A 30 -6.06 -5.90 -21.19
CA GLY A 30 -7.20 -6.51 -20.49
C GLY A 30 -7.10 -6.42 -18.99
N ALA A 31 -7.57 -7.45 -18.28
CA ALA A 31 -7.62 -7.49 -16.81
C ALA A 31 -6.27 -7.23 -16.12
N ALA A 32 -5.15 -7.51 -16.79
CA ALA A 32 -3.81 -7.19 -16.30
C ALA A 32 -3.59 -5.68 -16.05
N GLY A 33 -4.35 -4.80 -16.71
CA GLY A 33 -4.31 -3.37 -16.47
C GLY A 33 -5.23 -2.88 -15.34
N ASN A 34 -6.02 -3.77 -14.72
CA ASN A 34 -6.94 -3.38 -13.63
C ASN A 34 -6.20 -2.93 -12.36
N GLN A 35 -4.93 -3.29 -12.22
CA GLN A 35 -4.06 -2.86 -11.13
C GLN A 35 -3.05 -1.80 -11.63
N GLY A 36 -3.32 -1.20 -12.79
CA GLY A 36 -2.44 -0.26 -13.46
C GLY A 36 -1.50 -0.90 -14.48
N CYS A 37 -0.66 -0.07 -15.09
CA CYS A 37 0.20 -0.47 -16.21
C CYS A 37 1.53 -1.05 -15.70
N THR A 38 1.46 -2.10 -14.86
CA THR A 38 2.60 -2.69 -14.12
C THR A 38 3.73 -3.21 -15.00
N CYS A 39 3.47 -3.45 -16.29
CA CYS A 39 4.49 -3.73 -17.30
C CYS A 39 5.58 -2.64 -17.43
N HIS A 40 5.31 -1.43 -16.94
CA HIS A 40 6.21 -0.26 -16.98
C HIS A 40 6.80 0.09 -15.60
N GLY A 41 6.68 -0.80 -14.61
CA GLY A 41 7.06 -0.54 -13.21
C GLY A 41 5.92 0.03 -12.37
N GLY A 42 6.26 0.61 -11.22
CA GLY A 42 5.29 1.25 -10.33
C GLY A 42 4.72 2.55 -10.88
N ALA A 43 3.63 3.04 -10.28
CA ALA A 43 3.05 4.34 -10.62
C ALA A 43 4.08 5.47 -10.44
N SER A 44 4.12 6.39 -11.41
CA SER A 44 5.07 7.50 -11.44
C SER A 44 4.41 8.77 -10.90
N PRO A 45 5.01 9.46 -9.91
CA PRO A 45 4.49 10.74 -9.42
C PRO A 45 4.61 11.87 -10.46
N ASP A 46 5.48 11.70 -11.46
CA ASP A 46 5.70 12.65 -12.55
C ASP A 46 4.65 12.52 -13.66
N THR A 47 3.76 11.51 -13.57
CA THR A 47 2.63 11.33 -14.49
C THR A 47 1.33 11.72 -13.79
N THR A 48 0.55 12.60 -14.41
CA THR A 48 -0.76 13.03 -13.90
C THR A 48 -1.84 12.64 -14.90
N VAL A 49 -2.90 11.99 -14.42
CA VAL A 49 -4.12 11.69 -15.19
C VAL A 49 -5.17 12.72 -14.80
N LEU A 50 -5.57 13.55 -15.76
CA LEU A 50 -6.59 14.58 -15.59
C LEU A 50 -7.89 14.09 -16.20
N VAL A 51 -8.98 14.14 -15.43
CA VAL A 51 -10.33 13.79 -15.88
C VAL A 51 -11.20 15.04 -15.75
N ASP A 52 -11.67 15.55 -16.88
CA ASP A 52 -12.47 16.78 -16.95
C ASP A 52 -13.82 16.54 -17.65
N GLY A 53 -14.87 17.20 -17.17
CA GLY A 53 -16.23 17.08 -17.72
C GLY A 53 -17.16 16.08 -17.03
N LEU A 54 -16.68 15.30 -16.06
CA LEU A 54 -17.56 14.47 -15.22
C LEU A 54 -18.42 15.36 -14.30
N PRO A 55 -19.71 15.04 -14.10
CA PRO A 55 -20.59 15.85 -13.27
C PRO A 55 -20.28 15.66 -11.77
N GLY A 56 -20.66 16.63 -10.95
CA GLY A 56 -20.57 16.49 -9.48
C GLY A 56 -21.60 15.52 -8.89
N ALA A 57 -22.71 15.29 -9.59
CA ALA A 57 -23.72 14.27 -9.31
C ALA A 57 -24.45 13.91 -10.61
N TYR A 58 -24.92 12.68 -10.76
CA TYR A 58 -25.57 12.21 -11.99
C TYR A 58 -27.09 12.02 -11.84
N ASN A 59 -27.81 12.18 -12.96
CA ASN A 59 -29.19 11.74 -13.13
C ASN A 59 -29.24 10.35 -13.77
N ALA A 60 -30.26 9.55 -13.42
CA ALA A 60 -30.46 8.22 -13.98
C ALA A 60 -30.45 8.24 -15.52
N SER A 61 -29.67 7.34 -16.12
CA SER A 61 -29.59 7.13 -17.57
C SER A 61 -29.20 8.36 -18.41
N GLU A 62 -28.61 9.39 -17.79
CA GLU A 62 -28.06 10.54 -18.53
C GLU A 62 -26.64 10.23 -19.02
N THR A 63 -26.28 10.75 -20.19
CA THR A 63 -24.95 10.60 -20.79
C THR A 63 -24.15 11.87 -20.59
N TYR A 64 -22.93 11.72 -20.06
CA TYR A 64 -21.98 12.80 -19.82
C TYR A 64 -20.73 12.62 -20.67
N THR A 65 -20.31 13.69 -21.33
CA THR A 65 -19.05 13.72 -22.08
C THR A 65 -17.92 14.16 -21.17
N PHE A 66 -16.83 13.41 -21.13
CA PHE A 66 -15.64 13.77 -20.36
C PHE A 66 -14.37 13.52 -21.18
N THR A 67 -13.29 14.18 -20.80
CA THR A 67 -11.98 14.06 -21.42
C THR A 67 -10.98 13.53 -20.40
N VAL A 68 -10.17 12.57 -20.83
CA VAL A 68 -8.99 12.11 -20.07
C VAL A 68 -7.75 12.64 -20.77
N THR A 69 -6.89 13.31 -20.02
CA THR A 69 -5.58 13.77 -20.49
C THR A 69 -4.47 13.22 -19.60
N VAL A 70 -3.48 12.59 -20.21
CA VAL A 70 -2.29 12.09 -19.50
C VAL A 70 -1.13 13.06 -19.73
N GLN A 71 -0.64 13.65 -18.64
CA GLN A 71 0.50 14.57 -18.65
C GLN A 71 1.70 13.92 -17.98
N ASN A 72 2.87 14.12 -18.55
CA ASN A 72 4.14 13.74 -17.93
C ASN A 72 5.19 14.75 -18.38
N ASP A 73 5.84 15.39 -17.40
CA ASP A 73 6.75 16.52 -17.63
C ASP A 73 8.22 16.12 -17.72
N VAL A 74 8.55 14.86 -17.43
CA VAL A 74 9.93 14.36 -17.26
C VAL A 74 10.30 13.31 -18.32
N MET A 75 9.31 12.70 -18.96
CA MET A 75 9.52 11.61 -19.90
C MET A 75 10.14 12.09 -21.22
N GLU A 76 11.32 11.55 -21.53
CA GLU A 76 12.04 11.80 -22.77
C GLU A 76 11.45 10.96 -23.92
N LEU A 77 11.19 11.60 -25.07
CA LEU A 77 10.70 10.90 -26.26
C LEU A 77 11.87 10.24 -27.01
N ASN A 78 11.66 9.03 -27.52
CA ASN A 78 12.66 8.38 -28.35
C ASN A 78 12.66 8.97 -29.76
N GLU A 79 13.53 9.96 -30.03
CA GLU A 79 13.60 10.64 -31.33
C GLU A 79 14.22 9.79 -32.46
N VAL A 80 14.97 8.73 -32.12
CA VAL A 80 15.75 7.95 -33.10
C VAL A 80 14.91 6.82 -33.72
N ASP A 81 14.05 6.17 -32.92
CA ASP A 81 13.21 5.04 -33.34
C ASP A 81 11.72 5.25 -32.96
N TRP A 82 11.22 6.49 -33.07
CA TRP A 82 9.84 6.82 -32.72
C TRP A 82 8.82 6.02 -33.53
N ASN A 83 8.02 5.19 -32.86
CA ASN A 83 7.03 4.33 -33.49
C ASN A 83 5.62 4.97 -33.64
N GLY A 84 5.48 6.27 -33.35
CA GLY A 84 4.20 6.98 -33.46
C GLY A 84 3.31 6.89 -32.22
N ARG A 85 3.72 6.18 -31.17
CA ARG A 85 2.90 5.88 -29.99
C ARG A 85 3.17 6.85 -28.85
N ALA A 86 2.12 7.43 -28.30
CA ALA A 86 2.23 8.49 -27.30
C ALA A 86 1.59 8.14 -25.95
N GLY A 87 0.60 7.24 -25.91
CA GLY A 87 -0.06 6.92 -24.66
C GLY A 87 -1.06 5.79 -24.76
N GLY A 88 -1.69 5.49 -23.63
CA GLY A 88 -2.78 4.53 -23.56
C GLY A 88 -3.61 4.77 -22.31
N TYR A 89 -4.81 4.19 -22.30
CA TYR A 89 -5.69 4.25 -21.14
C TYR A 89 -6.36 2.91 -20.88
N ARG A 90 -6.80 2.75 -19.63
CA ARG A 90 -7.78 1.75 -19.22
C ARG A 90 -8.75 2.39 -18.22
N ILE A 91 -10.05 2.28 -18.50
CA ILE A 91 -11.12 2.85 -17.67
C ILE A 91 -11.95 1.71 -17.11
N LEU A 92 -12.14 1.72 -15.80
CA LEU A 92 -13.05 0.86 -15.07
C LEU A 92 -14.13 1.73 -14.45
N VAL A 93 -15.38 1.31 -14.60
CA VAL A 93 -16.52 1.97 -13.99
C VAL A 93 -17.33 0.93 -13.23
N SER A 94 -17.72 1.25 -12.01
CA SER A 94 -18.55 0.36 -11.18
C SER A 94 -19.96 0.19 -11.74
N HIS A 95 -20.53 1.28 -12.29
CA HIS A 95 -21.90 1.31 -12.82
C HIS A 95 -22.03 2.25 -14.03
N GLY A 96 -22.96 1.91 -14.93
CA GLY A 96 -23.11 2.60 -16.21
C GLY A 96 -22.13 2.06 -17.26
N GLU A 97 -22.14 2.68 -18.44
CA GLU A 97 -21.34 2.24 -19.58
C GLU A 97 -20.50 3.40 -20.10
N VAL A 98 -19.22 3.15 -20.38
CA VAL A 98 -18.30 4.13 -20.96
C VAL A 98 -17.95 3.71 -22.38
N SER A 99 -18.05 4.65 -23.32
CA SER A 99 -17.64 4.49 -24.71
C SER A 99 -16.62 5.58 -25.10
N ALA A 100 -15.73 5.24 -26.03
CA ALA A 100 -14.78 6.21 -26.59
C ALA A 100 -15.42 7.03 -27.70
N VAL A 101 -14.99 8.27 -27.86
CA VAL A 101 -15.40 9.17 -28.95
C VAL A 101 -14.15 9.64 -29.71
N PRO A 102 -14.01 9.28 -31.01
CA PRO A 102 -14.82 8.32 -31.76
C PRO A 102 -14.72 6.88 -31.21
N GLU A 103 -15.72 6.04 -31.51
CA GLU A 103 -15.76 4.64 -31.04
C GLU A 103 -14.52 3.83 -31.44
N SER A 104 -13.89 4.15 -32.57
CA SER A 104 -12.67 3.47 -33.03
C SER A 104 -11.48 3.64 -32.09
N ASN A 105 -11.53 4.61 -31.17
CA ASN A 105 -10.49 4.85 -30.19
C ASN A 105 -10.54 3.92 -28.97
N GLY A 106 -11.61 3.16 -28.78
CA GLY A 106 -11.81 2.34 -27.59
C GLY A 106 -12.38 0.97 -27.90
N GLN A 107 -12.11 0.02 -27.01
CA GLN A 107 -12.66 -1.33 -27.06
C GLN A 107 -12.80 -1.90 -25.66
N ILE A 108 -13.82 -2.73 -25.45
CA ILE A 108 -14.03 -3.39 -24.17
C ILE A 108 -13.18 -4.67 -24.12
N ILE A 109 -12.28 -4.75 -23.14
CA ILE A 109 -11.44 -5.93 -22.87
C ILE A 109 -11.55 -6.25 -21.38
N ASP A 110 -12.01 -7.46 -21.07
CA ASP A 110 -12.19 -7.97 -19.71
C ASP A 110 -12.95 -6.98 -18.80
N ALA A 111 -14.14 -6.57 -19.23
CA ALA A 111 -15.04 -5.64 -18.54
C ALA A 111 -14.48 -4.21 -18.28
N GLY A 112 -13.34 -3.85 -18.89
CA GLY A 112 -12.81 -2.48 -18.86
C GLY A 112 -12.72 -1.89 -20.27
N LEU A 113 -12.89 -0.57 -20.39
CA LEU A 113 -12.63 0.13 -21.64
C LEU A 113 -11.13 0.36 -21.78
N SER A 114 -10.55 -0.16 -22.86
CA SER A 114 -9.14 0.01 -23.18
C SER A 114 -8.99 0.70 -24.53
N HIS A 115 -7.86 1.39 -24.71
CA HIS A 115 -7.51 2.01 -25.98
C HIS A 115 -7.28 0.98 -27.10
N THR A 116 -7.50 1.41 -28.35
CA THR A 116 -7.09 0.70 -29.57
C THR A 116 -5.73 1.19 -30.06
N GLU A 117 -5.19 0.54 -31.10
CA GLU A 117 -3.97 1.03 -31.75
C GLU A 117 -4.13 2.44 -32.33
N GLU A 118 -5.31 2.84 -32.77
CA GLU A 118 -5.53 4.18 -33.30
C GLU A 118 -5.41 5.23 -32.19
N ALA A 119 -6.04 4.96 -31.04
CA ALA A 119 -6.00 5.82 -29.87
C ALA A 119 -4.62 5.90 -29.20
N ASN A 120 -3.75 4.92 -29.42
CA ASN A 120 -2.42 4.86 -28.82
C ASN A 120 -1.47 5.98 -29.34
N THR A 121 -1.90 6.79 -30.30
CA THR A 121 -1.11 7.87 -30.93
C THR A 121 -1.21 9.22 -30.23
N VAL A 122 -2.11 9.37 -29.26
CA VAL A 122 -2.36 10.63 -28.53
C VAL A 122 -2.30 10.41 -27.01
N ARG A 123 -2.42 11.50 -26.24
CA ARG A 123 -2.53 11.47 -24.76
C ARG A 123 -3.78 12.14 -24.23
N SER A 124 -4.71 12.47 -25.12
CA SER A 124 -5.97 13.08 -24.76
C SER A 124 -7.07 12.41 -25.55
N TRP A 125 -8.07 11.92 -24.84
CA TRP A 125 -9.19 11.18 -25.42
C TRP A 125 -10.50 11.68 -24.83
N THR A 126 -11.54 11.67 -25.66
CA THR A 126 -12.89 12.03 -25.26
C THR A 126 -13.73 10.77 -25.14
N PHE A 127 -14.59 10.75 -24.14
CA PHE A 127 -15.44 9.62 -23.80
C PHE A 127 -16.84 10.10 -23.50
N GLU A 128 -17.79 9.18 -23.63
CA GLU A 128 -19.15 9.33 -23.13
C GLU A 128 -19.38 8.28 -22.06
N TRP A 129 -19.86 8.71 -20.90
CA TRP A 129 -20.33 7.82 -19.84
C TRP A 129 -21.83 7.96 -19.72
N THR A 130 -22.54 6.85 -19.91
CA THR A 130 -23.99 6.76 -19.67
C THR A 130 -24.22 6.21 -18.27
N ALA A 131 -24.81 7.03 -17.41
CA ALA A 131 -25.08 6.71 -16.02
C ALA A 131 -26.07 5.52 -15.87
N PRO A 132 -26.01 4.77 -14.74
CA PRO A 132 -26.97 3.70 -14.49
C PRO A 132 -28.41 4.22 -14.41
N ALA A 133 -29.39 3.31 -14.59
CA ALA A 133 -30.81 3.64 -14.47
C ALA A 133 -31.27 3.92 -13.03
N ALA A 134 -30.47 3.50 -12.04
CA ALA A 134 -30.66 3.82 -10.63
C ALA A 134 -29.90 5.11 -10.29
N ASP A 135 -30.51 6.03 -9.53
CA ASP A 135 -29.91 7.32 -9.14
C ASP A 135 -29.64 7.43 -7.62
N ASP A 136 -29.73 6.31 -6.92
CA ASP A 136 -29.42 6.14 -5.50
C ASP A 136 -28.04 5.47 -5.26
N LEU A 137 -27.31 5.16 -6.33
CA LEU A 137 -25.99 4.53 -6.29
C LEU A 137 -24.87 5.57 -6.36
N ASN A 138 -23.71 5.25 -5.77
CA ASN A 138 -22.48 5.97 -6.07
C ASN A 138 -21.70 5.24 -7.16
N VAL A 139 -21.28 5.98 -8.18
CA VAL A 139 -20.43 5.44 -9.23
C VAL A 139 -18.98 5.82 -8.96
N GLU A 140 -18.15 4.82 -8.71
CA GLU A 140 -16.70 4.97 -8.80
C GLU A 140 -16.22 4.69 -10.22
N MET A 141 -15.39 5.60 -10.74
CA MET A 141 -14.69 5.47 -12.01
C MET A 141 -13.18 5.59 -11.76
N THR A 142 -12.44 4.59 -12.25
CA THR A 142 -10.98 4.55 -12.16
C THR A 142 -10.39 4.60 -13.55
N VAL A 143 -9.51 5.58 -13.79
CA VAL A 143 -8.85 5.81 -15.06
C VAL A 143 -7.35 5.61 -14.88
N TYR A 144 -6.81 4.57 -15.49
CA TYR A 144 -5.39 4.35 -15.63
C TYR A 144 -4.90 5.01 -16.91
N GLY A 145 -3.88 5.84 -16.82
CA GLY A 145 -3.28 6.54 -17.94
C GLY A 145 -1.80 6.21 -18.06
N ASN A 146 -1.37 5.84 -19.27
CA ASN A 146 0.02 5.55 -19.59
C ASN A 146 0.57 6.62 -20.54
N ALA A 147 1.69 7.22 -20.19
CA ALA A 147 2.51 8.05 -21.05
C ALA A 147 3.59 7.17 -21.67
N VAL A 148 3.58 7.07 -23.00
CA VAL A 148 4.50 6.21 -23.75
C VAL A 148 5.53 7.07 -24.48
N ASN A 149 6.78 6.65 -24.47
CA ASN A 149 7.94 7.34 -25.04
C ASN A 149 8.25 6.96 -26.50
N GLY A 150 7.40 6.12 -27.10
CA GLY A 150 7.47 5.71 -28.50
C GLY A 150 8.61 4.76 -28.85
N GLY A 151 9.25 4.13 -27.86
CA GLY A 151 10.24 3.08 -28.05
C GLY A 151 9.64 1.70 -28.37
N ASN A 152 10.50 0.75 -28.74
CA ASN A 152 10.11 -0.64 -29.08
C ASN A 152 9.97 -1.57 -27.84
N GLY A 153 9.81 -1.02 -26.64
CA GLY A 153 9.68 -1.79 -25.40
C GLY A 153 9.18 -0.92 -24.24
N ALA A 154 8.93 -1.53 -23.08
CA ALA A 154 8.31 -0.88 -21.92
C ALA A 154 9.22 0.12 -21.15
N GLY A 155 10.49 0.27 -21.57
CA GLY A 155 11.48 1.08 -20.86
C GLY A 155 11.34 2.57 -21.14
N GLY A 156 11.18 3.36 -20.08
CA GLY A 156 11.04 4.82 -20.15
C GLY A 156 9.62 5.32 -20.37
N ASP A 157 8.63 4.43 -20.28
CA ASP A 157 7.21 4.76 -20.19
C ASP A 157 6.80 4.96 -18.73
N HIS A 158 5.78 5.78 -18.48
CA HIS A 158 5.34 6.12 -17.14
C HIS A 158 3.83 6.14 -17.05
N TRP A 159 3.26 5.60 -15.97
CA TRP A 159 1.82 5.56 -15.78
C TRP A 159 1.40 6.08 -14.41
N ASN A 160 0.15 6.53 -14.31
CA ASN A 160 -0.52 6.83 -13.05
C ASN A 160 -2.03 6.62 -13.22
N MET A 161 -2.81 6.94 -12.19
CA MET A 161 -4.26 6.81 -12.20
C MET A 161 -4.98 8.02 -11.62
N ALA A 162 -6.24 8.17 -11.98
CA ALA A 162 -7.19 9.07 -11.34
C ALA A 162 -8.46 8.30 -10.99
N THR A 163 -9.05 8.62 -9.84
CA THR A 163 -10.35 8.11 -9.41
C THR A 163 -11.35 9.24 -9.29
N ALA A 164 -12.57 9.00 -9.73
CA ALA A 164 -13.70 9.90 -9.60
C ALA A 164 -14.86 9.17 -8.93
N ALA A 165 -15.41 9.78 -7.88
CA ALA A 165 -16.64 9.33 -7.24
C ALA A 165 -17.78 10.26 -7.66
N ILE A 166 -18.76 9.71 -8.36
CA ILE A 166 -19.89 10.42 -8.95
C ILE A 166 -21.16 9.93 -8.25
N PRO A 167 -21.69 10.66 -7.25
CA PRO A 167 -22.90 10.26 -6.55
C PRO A 167 -24.14 10.44 -7.42
N GLY A 168 -25.11 9.54 -7.29
CA GLY A 168 -26.45 9.75 -7.86
C GLY A 168 -27.17 10.87 -7.11
N ILE A 169 -28.10 11.56 -7.76
CA ILE A 169 -28.82 12.69 -7.14
C ILE A 169 -29.59 12.30 -5.87
N ASN A 170 -29.99 11.02 -5.77
CA ASN A 170 -30.66 10.44 -4.61
C ASN A 170 -29.75 9.51 -3.79
N ALA A 171 -28.47 9.39 -4.17
CA ALA A 171 -27.51 8.67 -3.37
C ALA A 171 -27.36 9.42 -2.04
N GLY A 172 -27.69 8.75 -0.93
CA GLY A 172 -27.52 9.33 0.39
C GLY A 172 -26.09 9.85 0.57
N ALA A 173 -25.90 10.86 1.43
CA ALA A 173 -24.57 11.43 1.67
C ALA A 173 -23.60 10.33 2.15
N VAL A 174 -22.78 9.81 1.24
CA VAL A 174 -21.67 8.95 1.59
C VAL A 174 -20.55 9.88 2.02
N ALA A 175 -20.26 9.86 3.33
CA ALA A 175 -19.10 10.53 3.85
C ALA A 175 -17.88 10.05 3.06
N ALA A 176 -16.99 10.95 2.67
CA ALA A 176 -15.73 10.59 2.03
C ALA A 176 -15.05 9.47 2.86
N SER A 177 -14.99 8.27 2.32
CA SER A 177 -14.27 7.16 2.93
C SER A 177 -12.79 7.40 2.70
N ALA A 178 -12.04 7.56 3.79
CA ALA A 178 -10.58 7.50 3.69
C ALA A 178 -10.20 6.05 3.35
N SER A 179 -9.21 5.85 2.48
CA SER A 179 -8.71 4.50 2.22
C SER A 179 -8.32 3.84 3.54
N ALA A 180 -8.52 2.54 3.64
CA ALA A 180 -8.26 1.85 4.90
C ALA A 180 -6.78 1.92 5.29
N LEU A 181 -5.88 2.08 4.32
CA LEU A 181 -4.48 2.44 4.54
C LEU A 181 -4.33 3.79 5.27
N VAL A 182 -5.05 4.83 4.83
CA VAL A 182 -5.04 6.13 5.49
C VAL A 182 -5.58 6.00 6.91
N ILE A 183 -6.69 5.29 7.12
CA ILE A 183 -7.24 5.05 8.47
C ILE A 183 -6.20 4.33 9.35
N PHE A 184 -5.53 3.32 8.81
CA PHE A 184 -4.51 2.56 9.52
C PHE A 184 -3.31 3.44 9.92
N VAL A 185 -2.70 4.15 8.96
CA VAL A 185 -1.51 4.99 9.19
C VAL A 185 -1.83 6.16 10.10
N THR A 186 -2.97 6.83 9.90
CA THR A 186 -3.38 7.95 10.77
C THR A 186 -3.67 7.48 12.19
N SER A 187 -4.29 6.31 12.37
CA SER A 187 -4.54 5.74 13.69
C SER A 187 -3.26 5.37 14.42
N ILE A 188 -2.28 4.78 13.72
CA ILE A 188 -0.96 4.50 14.29
C ILE A 188 -0.25 5.79 14.64
N GLY A 189 -0.24 6.77 13.74
CA GLY A 189 0.39 8.08 13.97
C GLY A 189 -0.22 8.80 15.17
N LEU A 190 -1.54 8.77 15.30
CA LEU A 190 -2.25 9.31 16.46
C LEU A 190 -1.89 8.57 17.75
N ALA A 191 -1.88 7.23 17.73
CA ALA A 191 -1.50 6.43 18.89
C ALA A 191 -0.05 6.71 19.34
N ALA A 192 0.89 6.75 18.39
CA ALA A 192 2.28 7.11 18.66
C ALA A 192 2.40 8.53 19.22
N GLY A 193 1.67 9.49 18.67
CA GLY A 193 1.62 10.87 19.17
C GLY A 193 1.05 10.98 20.60
N LEU A 194 0.01 10.22 20.91
CA LEU A 194 -0.57 10.16 22.26
C LEU A 194 0.39 9.51 23.26
N ILE A 195 1.08 8.43 22.87
CA ILE A 195 2.12 7.79 23.69
C ILE A 195 3.25 8.77 23.97
N PHE A 196 3.76 9.45 22.94
CA PHE A 196 4.81 10.46 23.08
C PHE A 196 4.39 11.59 24.02
N THR A 197 3.17 12.09 23.85
CA THR A 197 2.59 13.12 24.74
C THR A 197 2.47 12.61 26.18
N GLY A 198 2.05 11.35 26.36
CA GLY A 198 2.00 10.70 27.67
C GLY A 198 3.37 10.59 28.34
N ILE A 199 4.41 10.21 27.59
CA ILE A 199 5.80 10.15 28.08
C ILE A 199 6.29 11.54 28.50
N LEU A 200 6.03 12.56 27.67
CA LEU A 200 6.35 13.95 28.01
C LEU A 200 5.61 14.42 29.26
N TRP A 201 4.34 14.02 29.43
CA TRP A 201 3.56 14.35 30.61
C TRP A 201 4.08 13.65 31.87
N VAL A 202 4.48 12.37 31.78
CA VAL A 202 5.12 11.66 32.90
C VAL A 202 6.43 12.35 33.28
N PHE A 203 7.26 12.72 32.30
CA PHE A 203 8.50 13.45 32.54
C PHE A 203 8.25 14.82 33.21
N TYR A 204 7.29 15.58 32.68
CA TYR A 204 6.85 16.85 33.27
C TYR A 204 6.39 16.65 34.72
N ARG A 205 5.60 15.63 35.01
CA ARG A 205 5.08 15.39 36.36
C ARG A 205 6.18 14.92 37.32
N SER A 206 7.20 14.20 36.86
CA SER A 206 8.32 13.78 37.71
C SER A 206 9.26 14.92 38.09
N SER A 207 9.44 15.90 37.20
CA SER A 207 10.40 17.00 37.40
C SER A 207 9.92 18.33 36.81
N PRO A 208 8.78 18.89 37.29
CA PRO A 208 8.09 20.01 36.65
C PRO A 208 8.93 21.29 36.57
N GLU A 209 9.76 21.54 37.57
CA GLU A 209 10.63 22.73 37.63
C GLU A 209 11.83 22.65 36.67
N THR A 210 12.05 21.50 36.04
CA THR A 210 13.22 21.26 35.20
C THR A 210 12.87 20.73 33.81
N PHE A 211 11.64 20.95 33.37
CA PHE A 211 11.17 20.52 32.06
C PHE A 211 11.90 21.30 30.95
N THR A 212 12.90 20.67 30.34
CA THR A 212 13.55 21.12 29.11
C THR A 212 13.81 19.93 28.19
N MET A 213 13.83 20.15 26.87
CA MET A 213 14.11 19.06 25.92
C MET A 213 15.52 18.48 26.09
N GLU A 214 16.48 19.28 26.54
CA GLU A 214 17.83 18.81 26.88
C GLU A 214 17.81 17.80 28.04
N ARG A 215 16.99 18.04 29.07
CA ARG A 215 16.86 17.14 30.23
C ARG A 215 15.99 15.92 29.95
N PHE A 216 15.09 16.00 28.97
CA PHE A 216 14.29 14.86 28.51
C PHE A 216 15.18 13.71 27.98
N TRP A 217 16.27 14.03 27.28
CA TRP A 217 17.25 13.02 26.88
C TRP A 217 17.90 12.32 28.07
N GLY A 218 18.20 13.07 29.13
CA GLY A 218 18.71 12.52 30.39
C GLY A 218 17.73 11.55 31.06
N PHE A 219 16.42 11.77 30.91
CA PHE A 219 15.37 10.87 31.37
C PHE A 219 15.26 9.59 30.53
N LEU A 220 15.40 9.68 29.21
CA LEU A 220 15.31 8.51 28.31
C LEU A 220 16.57 7.63 28.35
N LYS A 221 17.77 8.22 28.44
CA LYS A 221 19.04 7.51 28.33
C LYS A 221 19.18 6.28 29.24
N PRO A 222 18.77 6.30 30.53
CA PRO A 222 18.80 5.11 31.39
C PRO A 222 17.99 3.95 30.81
N TRP A 223 16.77 4.20 30.33
CA TRP A 223 15.92 3.18 29.69
C TRP A 223 16.55 2.65 28.39
N LEU A 224 17.17 3.51 27.60
CA LEU A 224 17.80 3.10 26.33
C LEU A 224 19.04 2.21 26.51
N THR A 225 19.73 2.35 27.64
CA THR A 225 21.03 1.71 27.90
C THR A 225 21.00 0.68 29.03
N THR A 226 19.82 0.42 29.59
CA THR A 226 19.66 -0.49 30.73
C THR A 226 19.93 -1.94 30.36
N THR A 227 20.44 -2.68 31.34
CA THR A 227 20.54 -4.13 31.28
C THR A 227 19.70 -4.81 32.36
N ASP A 228 19.02 -4.06 33.22
CA ASP A 228 18.18 -4.62 34.27
C ASP A 228 16.99 -5.37 33.64
N HIS A 229 16.88 -6.68 33.88
CA HIS A 229 15.80 -7.52 33.37
C HIS A 229 14.38 -7.01 33.68
N LYS A 230 14.18 -6.25 34.77
CA LYS A 230 12.88 -5.64 35.09
C LYS A 230 12.56 -4.53 34.09
N GLU A 231 13.51 -3.63 33.86
CA GLU A 231 13.32 -2.50 32.93
C GLU A 231 13.21 -2.99 31.48
N VAL A 232 14.07 -3.92 31.08
CA VAL A 232 14.00 -4.57 29.76
C VAL A 232 12.68 -5.33 29.60
N GLY A 233 12.23 -6.04 30.63
CA GLY A 233 10.95 -6.75 30.65
C GLY A 233 9.74 -5.82 30.46
N ILE A 234 9.74 -4.66 31.13
CA ILE A 234 8.72 -3.62 30.94
C ILE A 234 8.71 -3.14 29.49
N MET A 235 9.89 -2.84 28.92
CA MET A 235 9.97 -2.36 27.53
C MET A 235 9.48 -3.39 26.51
N TYR A 236 9.82 -4.67 26.67
CA TYR A 236 9.26 -5.76 25.85
C TYR A 236 7.74 -5.82 25.93
N PHE A 237 7.18 -5.70 27.14
CA PHE A 237 5.74 -5.77 27.34
C PHE A 237 5.04 -4.57 26.70
N LEU A 238 5.54 -3.35 26.91
CA LEU A 238 4.98 -2.15 26.31
C LEU A 238 5.09 -2.17 24.78
N PHE A 239 6.21 -2.64 24.24
CA PHE A 239 6.37 -2.87 22.80
C PHE A 239 5.31 -3.84 22.28
N GLY A 240 5.18 -5.00 22.92
CA GLY A 240 4.20 -6.00 22.51
C GLY A 240 2.76 -5.52 22.64
N PHE A 241 2.45 -4.76 23.68
CA PHE A 241 1.13 -4.18 23.88
C PHE A 241 0.80 -3.11 22.83
N PHE A 242 1.77 -2.30 22.42
CA PHE A 242 1.59 -1.37 21.30
C PHE A 242 1.22 -2.12 20.01
N PHE A 243 1.97 -3.17 19.66
CA PHE A 243 1.67 -3.96 18.47
C PHE A 243 0.42 -4.84 18.61
N PHE A 244 -0.01 -5.18 19.83
CA PHE A 244 -1.32 -5.77 20.07
C PHE A 244 -2.45 -4.83 19.62
N LEU A 245 -2.33 -3.53 19.92
CA LEU A 245 -3.31 -2.55 19.45
C LEU A 245 -3.25 -2.37 17.92
N VAL A 246 -2.04 -2.33 17.34
CA VAL A 246 -1.86 -2.25 15.88
C VAL A 246 -2.45 -3.47 15.17
N GLY A 247 -2.14 -4.67 15.65
CA GLY A 247 -2.70 -5.92 15.13
C GLY A 247 -4.22 -5.99 15.32
N GLY A 248 -4.74 -5.53 16.46
CA GLY A 248 -6.17 -5.41 16.72
C GLY A 248 -6.87 -4.45 15.75
N LEU A 249 -6.24 -3.32 15.42
CA LEU A 249 -6.77 -2.38 14.42
C LEU A 249 -6.84 -3.02 13.03
N LEU A 250 -5.79 -3.73 12.59
CA LEU A 250 -5.83 -4.49 11.33
C LEU A 250 -7.00 -5.48 11.30
N ALA A 251 -7.27 -6.15 12.43
CA ALA A 251 -8.43 -7.03 12.55
C ALA A 251 -9.76 -6.32 12.42
N LEU A 252 -9.90 -5.14 13.02
CA LEU A 252 -11.12 -4.36 12.90
C LEU A 252 -11.39 -3.95 11.45
N LEU A 253 -10.35 -3.55 10.69
CA LEU A 253 -10.50 -3.12 9.30
C LEU A 253 -11.09 -4.23 8.42
N PHE A 254 -10.53 -5.44 8.44
CA PHE A 254 -11.10 -6.53 7.63
C PHE A 254 -12.42 -7.07 8.20
N ARG A 255 -12.70 -6.88 9.49
CA ARG A 255 -14.01 -7.20 10.08
C ARG A 255 -15.09 -6.22 9.63
N VAL A 256 -14.76 -4.95 9.42
CA VAL A 256 -15.67 -3.98 8.79
C VAL A 256 -15.98 -4.41 7.35
N GLN A 257 -14.97 -4.80 6.57
CA GLN A 257 -15.19 -5.36 5.24
C GLN A 257 -16.15 -6.54 5.26
N LEU A 258 -15.99 -7.47 6.19
CA LEU A 258 -16.83 -8.67 6.32
C LEU A 258 -18.17 -8.45 7.06
N ALA A 259 -18.51 -7.21 7.44
CA ALA A 259 -19.71 -6.93 8.23
C ALA A 259 -21.01 -7.15 7.44
N LEU A 260 -20.97 -6.93 6.12
CA LEU A 260 -22.08 -7.08 5.19
C LEU A 260 -21.60 -7.79 3.91
N PRO A 261 -22.47 -8.54 3.22
CA PRO A 261 -22.15 -9.04 1.88
C PRO A 261 -21.90 -7.89 0.89
N GLU A 262 -21.03 -8.12 -0.10
CA GLU A 262 -20.76 -7.17 -1.19
C GLU A 262 -20.31 -5.77 -0.74
N ASN A 263 -19.69 -5.68 0.44
CA ASN A 263 -19.09 -4.44 0.94
C ASN A 263 -17.84 -4.07 0.11
N ASP A 264 -17.58 -2.78 -0.04
CA ASP A 264 -16.50 -2.20 -0.85
C ASP A 264 -15.47 -1.43 -0.01
N PHE A 265 -15.47 -1.61 1.31
CA PHE A 265 -14.59 -0.91 2.25
C PHE A 265 -13.08 -1.24 2.05
N LEU A 266 -12.75 -2.49 1.70
CA LEU A 266 -11.39 -2.92 1.34
C LEU A 266 -11.37 -3.49 -0.06
N THR A 267 -10.35 -3.12 -0.82
CA THR A 267 -9.98 -3.86 -2.04
C THR A 267 -9.50 -5.28 -1.70
N TYR A 268 -9.46 -6.17 -2.71
CA TYR A 268 -8.94 -7.53 -2.56
C TYR A 268 -7.50 -7.56 -2.03
N ASP A 269 -6.63 -6.70 -2.58
CA ASP A 269 -5.21 -6.64 -2.22
C ASP A 269 -5.02 -6.10 -0.78
N GLU A 270 -5.79 -5.09 -0.39
CA GLU A 270 -5.78 -4.56 0.98
C GLU A 270 -6.26 -5.61 1.99
N TYR A 271 -7.34 -6.34 1.69
CA TYR A 271 -7.85 -7.39 2.57
C TYR A 271 -6.79 -8.46 2.84
N ASN A 272 -6.16 -8.98 1.79
CA ASN A 272 -5.15 -10.03 1.93
C ASN A 272 -3.88 -9.49 2.63
N SER A 273 -3.46 -8.27 2.33
CA SER A 273 -2.33 -7.61 2.97
C SER A 273 -2.56 -7.39 4.47
N PHE A 274 -3.73 -6.87 4.83
CA PHE A 274 -4.06 -6.55 6.23
C PHE A 274 -4.26 -7.82 7.05
N PHE A 275 -4.85 -8.86 6.46
CA PHE A 275 -4.96 -10.17 7.10
C PHE A 275 -3.58 -10.79 7.37
N THR A 276 -2.68 -10.73 6.38
CA THR A 276 -1.31 -11.22 6.51
C THR A 276 -0.53 -10.49 7.59
N LEU A 277 -0.63 -9.16 7.62
CA LEU A 277 0.05 -8.34 8.62
C LEU A 277 -0.59 -8.44 9.99
N HIS A 278 -1.90 -8.64 10.10
CA HIS A 278 -2.56 -8.93 11.37
C HIS A 278 -1.93 -10.17 12.02
N GLY A 279 -1.87 -11.29 11.29
CA GLY A 279 -1.30 -12.53 11.82
C GLY A 279 0.17 -12.38 12.21
N THR A 280 0.98 -11.82 11.31
CA THR A 280 2.41 -11.59 11.55
C THR A 280 2.65 -10.68 12.75
N THR A 281 1.91 -9.57 12.85
CA THR A 281 2.01 -8.60 13.95
C THR A 281 1.58 -9.22 15.28
N MET A 282 0.44 -9.90 15.32
CA MET A 282 -0.10 -10.47 16.55
C MET A 282 0.80 -11.56 17.13
N ILE A 283 1.44 -12.37 16.30
CA ILE A 283 2.33 -13.43 16.78
C ILE A 283 3.72 -12.88 17.13
N PHE A 284 4.40 -12.26 16.15
CA PHE A 284 5.82 -11.93 16.28
C PHE A 284 6.09 -10.60 16.98
N LEU A 285 5.18 -9.62 16.84
CA LEU A 285 5.37 -8.29 17.42
C LEU A 285 4.54 -8.08 18.69
N ALA A 286 3.46 -8.82 18.91
CA ALA A 286 2.63 -8.69 20.11
C ALA A 286 2.79 -9.87 21.09
N ALA A 287 2.33 -11.08 20.74
CA ALA A 287 2.29 -12.20 21.66
C ALA A 287 3.67 -12.64 22.16
N MET A 288 4.62 -12.91 21.24
CA MET A 288 5.97 -13.32 21.63
C MET A 288 6.68 -12.27 22.50
N PRO A 289 6.67 -10.96 22.15
CA PRO A 289 7.31 -9.94 22.98
C PRO A 289 6.65 -9.73 24.34
N MET A 290 5.32 -9.79 24.44
CA MET A 290 4.63 -9.69 25.74
C MET A 290 4.99 -10.87 26.65
N ILE A 291 5.02 -12.09 26.10
CA ILE A 291 5.45 -13.29 26.85
C ILE A 291 6.92 -13.13 27.27
N ALA A 292 7.79 -12.71 26.36
CA ALA A 292 9.21 -12.48 26.66
C ALA A 292 9.39 -11.41 27.73
N GLY A 293 8.62 -10.32 27.69
CA GLY A 293 8.65 -9.24 28.68
C GLY A 293 8.20 -9.71 30.06
N PHE A 294 7.12 -10.48 30.12
CA PHE A 294 6.64 -11.08 31.36
C PHE A 294 7.69 -12.03 31.97
N MET A 295 8.27 -12.91 31.16
CA MET A 295 9.30 -13.86 31.61
C MET A 295 10.59 -13.15 32.02
N ASN A 296 11.00 -12.10 31.31
CA ASN A 296 12.13 -11.25 31.68
C ASN A 296 11.96 -10.65 33.08
N TYR A 297 10.76 -10.14 33.37
CA TYR A 297 10.49 -9.50 34.65
C TYR A 297 10.40 -10.52 35.79
N VAL A 298 9.59 -11.57 35.61
CA VAL A 298 9.16 -12.46 36.70
C VAL A 298 10.14 -13.59 36.97
N LEU A 299 10.75 -14.17 35.93
CA LEU A 299 11.52 -15.42 36.08
C LEU A 299 12.74 -15.27 37.00
N PRO A 300 13.61 -14.24 36.87
CA PRO A 300 14.75 -14.09 37.77
C PRO A 300 14.33 -13.91 39.23
N LEU A 301 13.21 -13.23 39.47
CA LEU A 301 12.65 -13.02 40.80
C LEU A 301 12.16 -14.33 41.42
N GLN A 302 11.49 -15.19 40.64
CA GLN A 302 10.99 -16.48 41.13
C GLN A 302 12.10 -17.44 41.53
N ILE A 303 13.23 -17.43 40.81
CA ILE A 303 14.38 -18.31 41.09
C ILE A 303 15.40 -17.67 42.05
N GLY A 304 15.16 -16.44 42.53
CA GLY A 304 16.06 -15.71 43.41
C GLY A 304 17.39 -15.30 42.74
N ALA A 305 17.42 -15.22 41.41
CA ALA A 305 18.58 -14.76 40.66
C ALA A 305 18.63 -13.22 40.64
N LYS A 306 19.85 -12.68 40.54
CA LYS A 306 20.05 -11.22 40.43
C LYS A 306 19.61 -10.67 39.07
N ASP A 307 19.84 -11.43 38.02
CA ASP A 307 19.58 -11.06 36.63
C ASP A 307 19.64 -12.31 35.73
N LEU A 308 19.39 -12.16 34.43
CA LEU A 308 19.63 -13.18 33.40
C LEU A 308 21.12 -13.49 33.22
N ALA A 309 21.42 -14.66 32.64
CA ALA A 309 22.79 -15.09 32.39
C ALA A 309 23.59 -14.13 31.49
N PHE A 310 22.91 -13.47 30.53
CA PHE A 310 23.54 -12.53 29.59
C PHE A 310 22.71 -11.23 29.46
N PRO A 311 22.83 -10.29 30.41
CA PRO A 311 21.98 -9.09 30.47
C PRO A 311 22.08 -8.19 29.22
N ARG A 312 23.29 -8.07 28.64
CA ARG A 312 23.50 -7.27 27.43
C ARG A 312 22.89 -7.89 26.17
N ILE A 313 22.92 -9.22 26.07
CA ILE A 313 22.30 -9.94 24.94
C ILE A 313 20.77 -9.80 25.03
N ASN A 314 20.23 -9.83 26.25
CA ASN A 314 18.81 -9.61 26.48
C ASN A 314 18.35 -8.22 26.02
N ALA A 315 19.07 -7.17 26.42
CA ALA A 315 18.80 -5.80 25.96
C ALA A 315 18.96 -5.65 24.44
N MET A 316 19.98 -6.29 23.83
CA MET A 316 20.15 -6.33 22.38
C MET A 316 18.96 -6.98 21.66
N GLY A 317 18.40 -8.06 22.21
CA GLY A 317 17.23 -8.73 21.65
C GLY A 317 16.02 -7.80 21.53
N LEU A 318 15.81 -6.92 22.51
CA LEU A 318 14.74 -5.94 22.48
C LEU A 318 14.96 -4.95 21.32
N TRP A 319 16.18 -4.43 21.17
CA TRP A 319 16.47 -3.47 20.12
C TRP A 319 16.37 -4.07 18.71
N LEU A 320 16.79 -5.32 18.52
CA LEU A 320 16.59 -6.02 17.24
C LEU A 320 15.12 -6.11 16.86
N LEU A 321 14.23 -6.34 17.83
CA LEU A 321 12.80 -6.37 17.63
C LEU A 321 12.24 -4.96 17.30
N VAL A 322 12.71 -3.93 17.99
CA VAL A 322 12.32 -2.53 17.72
C VAL A 322 12.69 -2.12 16.30
N PHE A 323 13.88 -2.47 15.83
CA PHE A 323 14.33 -2.13 14.48
C PHE A 323 13.74 -3.04 13.39
N SER A 324 13.30 -4.27 13.72
CA SER A 324 12.64 -5.15 12.74
C SER A 324 11.20 -4.76 12.47
N ALA A 325 10.50 -4.16 13.44
CA ALA A 325 9.08 -3.84 13.27
C ALA A 325 8.79 -2.93 12.05
N PRO A 326 9.49 -1.79 11.83
CA PRO A 326 9.28 -0.99 10.64
C PRO A 326 9.49 -1.77 9.33
N LEU A 327 10.44 -2.71 9.30
CA LEU A 327 10.74 -3.53 8.13
C LEU A 327 9.59 -4.46 7.74
N ILE A 328 8.78 -4.90 8.71
CA ILE A 328 7.60 -5.73 8.43
C ILE A 328 6.52 -4.91 7.71
N PHE A 329 6.43 -3.60 7.96
CA PHE A 329 5.40 -2.73 7.38
C PHE A 329 5.82 -2.03 6.08
N THR A 330 7.07 -2.18 5.62
CA THR A 330 7.55 -1.47 4.41
C THR A 330 6.73 -1.79 3.17
N GLY A 331 6.30 -3.05 3.00
CA GLY A 331 5.50 -3.46 1.84
C GLY A 331 4.19 -2.68 1.74
N ILE A 332 3.48 -2.49 2.86
CA ILE A 332 2.27 -1.67 2.86
C ILE A 332 2.56 -0.20 2.53
N PHE A 333 3.69 0.35 2.99
CA PHE A 333 4.04 1.74 2.71
C PHE A 333 4.51 1.97 1.26
N SER A 334 5.01 0.93 0.59
CA SER A 334 5.36 0.96 -0.83
C SER A 334 4.24 0.53 -1.77
N GLY A 335 3.07 0.14 -1.25
CA GLY A 335 1.94 -0.38 -2.04
C GLY A 335 2.06 -1.85 -2.45
N GLU A 336 3.07 -2.56 -1.94
CA GLU A 336 3.36 -3.98 -2.22
C GLU A 336 3.28 -4.80 -0.92
N GLY A 337 2.12 -4.76 -0.28
CA GLY A 337 1.86 -5.54 0.93
C GLY A 337 1.90 -7.04 0.65
N ALA A 338 2.52 -7.83 1.53
CA ALA A 338 2.48 -9.28 1.41
C ALA A 338 1.05 -9.79 1.61
N ASP A 339 0.54 -10.57 0.67
CA ASP A 339 -0.86 -11.05 0.60
C ASP A 339 -0.98 -12.57 0.87
N ILE A 340 0.10 -13.18 1.36
CA ILE A 340 0.31 -14.64 1.39
C ILE A 340 0.00 -15.32 2.74
N THR A 341 -0.68 -14.62 3.65
CA THR A 341 -0.87 -14.98 5.08
C THR A 341 0.42 -15.02 5.89
N TRP A 342 0.31 -15.08 7.23
CA TRP A 342 1.49 -15.15 8.12
C TRP A 342 2.31 -16.44 7.99
N VAL A 343 1.80 -17.47 7.30
CA VAL A 343 2.49 -18.75 7.11
C VAL A 343 3.38 -18.76 5.87
N MET A 344 3.08 -17.91 4.87
CA MET A 344 3.93 -17.70 3.68
C MET A 344 4.23 -18.98 2.89
N TYR A 345 3.18 -19.77 2.58
CA TYR A 345 3.34 -21.06 1.89
C TYR A 345 3.85 -20.92 0.44
N PRO A 346 4.82 -21.74 0.02
CA PRO A 346 5.08 -22.03 -1.38
C PRO A 346 3.93 -22.84 -2.02
N PRO A 347 3.66 -22.71 -3.34
CA PRO A 347 4.40 -21.89 -4.30
C PRO A 347 3.96 -20.42 -4.31
N TYR A 348 2.91 -20.04 -3.58
CA TYR A 348 2.33 -18.70 -3.64
C TYR A 348 3.36 -17.61 -3.28
N SER A 349 4.19 -17.87 -2.27
CA SER A 349 5.29 -16.99 -1.88
C SER A 349 6.41 -16.82 -2.93
N SER A 350 6.35 -17.53 -4.06
CA SER A 350 7.33 -17.46 -5.16
C SER A 350 6.72 -16.96 -6.46
N LEU A 351 5.41 -16.70 -6.49
CA LEU A 351 4.74 -16.05 -7.60
C LEU A 351 4.95 -14.56 -7.42
N THR A 352 5.65 -13.94 -8.37
CA THR A 352 5.85 -12.49 -8.49
C THR A 352 4.73 -11.86 -9.25
#